data_AF-A0A3D3QYD1-F1
#
_entry.id   AF-A0A3D3QYD1-F1
#
_cell.length_a   1.000
_cell.length_b   1.000
_cell.length_c   1.000
_cell.angle_alpha   90.00
_cell.angle_beta   90.00
_cell.angle_gamma   90.00
#
_symmetry.space_group_name_H-M   'P 1'
#
loop_
_entity.id
_entity.type
_entity.pdbx_description
1 polymer ?
#
loop_
_entity_poly.entity_id
_entity_poly.type
_entity_poly.pdbx_seq_one_letter_code
_entity_poly.pdbx_strand_id
1 'polypeptide(L)' 'MKSFTQSIRPILILSGLFLSLFLPIAHAADKQSNIVYILADDLGYGDVSCYNPESKIKTPHIDRLAAEGMKFT' A
#
# COMPACT_ATOMS: atom_id res chain seq x y z
N MET A 1 43.52 -24.38 21.86
CA MET A 1 42.07 -24.15 21.69
C MET A 1 41.70 -22.91 20.84
N LYS A 2 42.62 -22.33 20.04
CA LYS A 2 42.35 -21.20 19.11
C LYS A 2 42.26 -21.62 17.62
N SER A 3 42.76 -22.81 17.29
CA SER A 3 42.81 -23.35 15.91
C SER A 3 41.43 -23.83 15.42
N PHE A 4 40.61 -24.45 16.28
CA PHE A 4 39.28 -24.94 15.92
C PHE A 4 38.29 -23.80 15.59
N THR A 5 38.39 -22.68 16.28
CA THR A 5 37.55 -21.49 16.05
C THR A 5 37.90 -20.72 14.78
N GLN A 6 39.11 -20.89 14.21
CA GLN A 6 39.48 -20.28 12.92
C GLN A 6 38.89 -21.02 11.72
N SER A 7 38.71 -22.34 11.80
CA SER A 7 38.16 -23.15 10.70
C SER A 7 36.64 -23.02 10.51
N ILE A 8 35.89 -22.60 11.54
CA ILE A 8 34.41 -22.51 11.51
C ILE A 8 33.92 -21.15 10.97
N ARG A 9 34.70 -20.09 11.18
CA ARG A 9 34.41 -18.73 10.68
C ARG A 9 34.18 -18.64 9.17
N PRO A 10 35.02 -19.22 8.29
CA PRO A 10 34.79 -19.14 6.85
C PRO A 10 33.54 -19.91 6.42
N ILE A 11 33.17 -20.99 7.12
CA ILE A 11 31.96 -21.78 6.83
C ILE A 11 30.70 -20.96 7.11
N LEU A 12 30.67 -20.23 8.23
CA LEU A 12 29.57 -19.34 8.59
C LEU A 12 29.43 -18.17 7.59
N ILE A 13 30.56 -17.64 7.11
CA ILE A 13 30.57 -16.58 6.10
C ILE A 13 30.08 -17.12 4.74
N LEU A 14 30.56 -18.30 4.32
CA LEU A 14 30.10 -18.93 3.08
C LEU A 14 28.62 -19.30 3.14
N SER A 15 28.13 -19.83 4.27
CA SER A 15 26.71 -20.15 4.42
C SER A 15 25.83 -18.90 4.39
N GLY A 16 26.30 -17.80 4.98
CA GLY A 16 25.61 -16.51 4.91
C GLY A 16 25.56 -15.94 3.49
N LEU A 17 26.69 -16.02 2.76
CA LEU A 17 26.76 -15.59 1.36
C LEU A 17 25.89 -16.46 0.46
N PHE A 18 25.90 -17.78 0.67
CA PHE A 18 25.04 -18.72 -0.05
C PHE A 18 23.55 -18.45 0.23
N LEU A 19 23.18 -18.18 1.48
CA LEU A 19 21.81 -17.83 1.84
C LEU A 19 21.35 -16.51 1.20
N SER A 20 22.25 -15.52 1.09
CA SER A 20 21.94 -14.24 0.43
C SER A 20 21.66 -14.35 -1.07
N LEU A 21 22.20 -15.39 -1.74
CA LEU A 21 21.97 -15.65 -3.16
C LEU A 21 20.55 -16.18 -3.46
N PHE A 22 19.83 -16.68 -2.46
CA PHE A 22 18.46 -17.17 -2.61
C PHE A 22 17.39 -16.20 -2.07
N LEU A 23 17.76 -14.99 -1.66
CA LEU A 23 16.73 -14.00 -1.33
C LEU A 23 16.03 -13.56 -2.61
N PRO A 24 14.70 -13.70 -2.69
CA PRO A 24 13.95 -13.17 -3.81
C PRO A 24 14.05 -11.64 -3.76
N ILE A 25 14.62 -11.05 -4.81
CA ILE A 25 14.57 -9.61 -5.01
C ILE A 25 13.13 -9.29 -5.38
N ALA A 26 12.36 -8.78 -4.42
CA ALA A 26 11.04 -8.24 -4.69
C ALA A 26 11.20 -7.05 -5.64
N HIS A 27 10.91 -7.27 -6.92
CA HIS A 27 10.83 -6.21 -7.89
C HIS A 27 9.56 -5.41 -7.56
N ALA A 28 9.73 -4.22 -7.00
CA ALA A 28 8.64 -3.25 -6.98
C ALA A 28 8.38 -2.89 -8.45
N ALA A 29 7.46 -3.61 -9.09
CA ALA A 29 6.93 -3.16 -10.36
C ALA A 29 6.32 -1.79 -10.09
N ASP A 30 6.82 -0.76 -10.77
CA ASP A 30 6.13 0.53 -10.86
C ASP A 30 4.81 0.28 -11.56
N LYS A 31 3.83 -0.16 -10.78
CA LYS A 31 2.49 -0.41 -11.24
C LYS A 31 1.89 0.97 -11.45
N GLN A 32 1.96 1.45 -12.69
CA GLN A 32 1.36 2.71 -13.07
C GLN A 32 -0.12 2.66 -12.68
N SER A 33 -0.48 3.48 -11.71
CA SER A 33 -1.87 3.61 -11.27
C SER A 33 -2.69 4.28 -12.36
N ASN A 34 -3.91 3.79 -12.56
CA ASN A 34 -4.88 4.50 -13.38
C ASN A 34 -5.46 5.67 -12.57
N ILE A 35 -5.60 6.82 -13.22
CA ILE A 35 -6.25 8.00 -12.62
C ILE A 35 -7.61 8.16 -13.29
N VAL A 36 -8.67 8.16 -12.48
CA VAL A 36 -10.04 8.45 -12.93
C VAL A 36 -10.48 9.74 -12.25
N TYR A 37 -10.73 10.78 -13.04
CA TYR A 37 -11.23 12.06 -12.55
C TYR A 37 -12.73 12.17 -12.83
N ILE A 38 -13.53 12.27 -11.76
CA ILE A 38 -14.99 12.39 -11.83
C ILE A 38 -15.35 13.82 -11.43
N LEU A 39 -15.96 14.56 -12.35
CA LEU A 39 -16.49 15.90 -12.11
C LEU A 39 -18.01 15.85 -12.20
N ALA A 40 -18.68 16.37 -11.19
CA ALA A 40 -20.13 16.55 -11.19
C ALA A 40 -20.43 18.05 -11.24
N ASP A 41 -21.28 18.44 -12.19
CA ASP A 41 -21.76 19.82 -12.32
C ASP A 41 -22.88 20.09 -11.31
N ASP A 42 -22.89 21.30 -10.73
CA ASP A 42 -23.89 21.77 -9.75
C ASP A 42 -24.18 20.82 -8.56
N LEU A 43 -23.24 19.95 -8.19
CA LEU A 43 -23.39 19.08 -7.02
C LEU A 43 -23.10 19.87 -5.74
N GLY A 44 -24.13 20.11 -4.93
CA GLY A 44 -24.00 20.80 -3.66
C GLY A 44 -23.30 19.97 -2.59
N TYR A 45 -22.58 20.63 -1.69
CA TYR A 45 -21.90 19.98 -0.56
C TYR A 45 -22.88 19.19 0.34
N GLY A 46 -24.10 19.71 0.51
CA GLY A 46 -25.15 19.07 1.33
C GLY A 46 -25.90 17.92 0.65
N ASP A 47 -25.65 17.67 -0.64
CA ASP A 47 -26.36 16.64 -1.40
C ASP A 47 -25.76 15.25 -1.21
N VAL A 48 -24.48 15.17 -0.85
CA VAL A 48 -23.77 13.90 -0.67
C VAL A 48 -23.88 13.45 0.79
N SER A 49 -24.36 12.22 1.01
CA SER A 49 -24.64 11.71 2.37
C SER A 49 -23.40 11.62 3.26
N CYS A 50 -22.20 11.42 2.70
CA CYS A 50 -20.97 11.43 3.47
C CYS A 50 -20.56 12.82 4.01
N TYR A 51 -21.13 13.91 3.49
CA TYR A 51 -20.94 15.28 3.97
C TYR A 51 -22.13 15.81 4.76
N ASN A 52 -23.34 15.31 4.48
CA ASN A 52 -24.56 15.65 5.20
C ASN A 52 -25.36 14.37 5.51
N PRO A 53 -25.34 13.88 6.77
CA PRO A 53 -26.11 12.69 7.17
C PRO A 53 -27.63 12.82 6.94
N GLU A 54 -28.15 14.05 6.93
CA GLU A 54 -29.56 14.37 6.67
C GLU A 54 -29.84 14.62 5.18
N SER A 55 -28.88 14.30 4.29
CA SER A 55 -29.10 14.41 2.84
C SER A 55 -30.31 13.57 2.42
N LYS A 56 -31.15 14.17 1.58
CA LYS A 56 -32.31 13.50 0.99
C LYS A 56 -31.92 12.52 -0.13
N ILE A 57 -30.70 12.65 -0.66
CA ILE A 57 -30.19 11.86 -1.78
C ILE A 57 -29.27 10.78 -1.21
N LYS A 58 -29.58 9.52 -1.51
CA LYS A 58 -28.71 8.40 -1.15
C LYS A 58 -27.56 8.32 -2.15
N THR A 59 -26.32 8.47 -1.69
CA THR A 59 -25.12 8.37 -2.54
C THR A 59 -24.22 7.19 -2.17
N PRO A 60 -24.72 5.94 -2.14
CA PRO A 60 -24.01 4.80 -1.55
C PRO A 60 -22.65 4.50 -2.20
N HIS A 61 -22.47 4.82 -3.48
CA HIS A 61 -21.19 4.65 -4.17
C HIS A 61 -20.17 5.74 -3.80
N ILE A 62 -20.60 6.99 -3.66
CA ILE A 62 -19.74 8.09 -3.20
C ILE A 62 -19.39 7.88 -1.73
N ASP A 63 -20.35 7.41 -0.93
CA ASP A 63 -20.14 7.08 0.48
C ASP A 63 -19.10 5.98 0.66
N ARG A 64 -19.17 4.93 -0.18
CA ARG A 64 -18.15 3.87 -0.20
C ARG A 64 -16.77 4.40 -0.59
N LEU A 65 -16.69 5.25 -1.64
CA LEU A 65 -15.42 5.88 -2.04
C LEU A 65 -14.81 6.72 -0.91
N ALA A 66 -15.64 7.44 -0.16
CA ALA A 66 -15.19 8.22 0.99
C ALA A 66 -14.74 7.33 2.16
N ALA A 67 -15.39 6.18 2.39
CA ALA A 67 -15.05 5.24 3.45
C ALA A 67 -13.78 4.41 3.16
N GLU A 68 -13.57 4.05 1.90
CA GLU A 68 -12.40 3.29 1.44
C GLU A 68 -11.18 4.18 1.15
N GLY A 69 -11.37 5.50 1.12
CA GLY A 69 -10.37 6.47 0.72
C GLY A 69 -10.23 7.63 1.70
N MET A 70 -10.18 8.83 1.13
CA MET A 70 -10.05 10.09 1.85
C MET A 70 -11.19 11.02 1.47
N LYS A 71 -11.67 11.77 2.46
CA LYS A 71 -12.70 12.80 2.31
C LYS A 71 -12.12 14.15 2.75
N PHE A 72 -12.37 15.21 1.99
CA PHE A 72 -11.89 16.56 2.27
C PHE A 72 -13.03 17.43 2.76
N THR A 73 -12.86 18.18 3.85
CA THR A 73 -13.91 18.98 4.50
C THR A 73 -13.59 20.47 4.49
#